data_AF-A0A846NSI5-F1
#
_entry.id   AF-A0A846NSI5-F1
#
_cell.length_a   1.000
_cell.length_b   1.000
_cell.length_c   1.000
_cell.angle_alpha   90.00
_cell.angle_beta   90.00
_cell.angle_gamma   90.00
#
_symmetry.space_group_name_H-M   'P 1'
#
loop_
_entity.id
_entity.type
_entity.pdbx_description
1 polymer ?
#
loop_
_entity_poly.entity_id
_entity_poly.type
_entity_poly.pdbx_seq_one_letter_code
_entity_poly.pdbx_strand_id
1 'polypeptide(L)'
;MKYMKIPEDRITVIYDGIDREIYRPYDVKLRLLDKPYILYVGSERPRKNLRSLFEAFAMLKKEFPDLKLLKVGPAGRYDEYRRNSEKQLTSLGIKKDVAF
;
A
#
# COMPACT_ATOMS: atom_id res chain seq x y z
N MET A 1 -3.90 13.10 27.28
CA MET A 1 -4.52 13.94 28.34
C MET A 1 -5.88 13.45 28.83
N LYS A 2 -6.85 13.07 27.97
CA LYS A 2 -8.19 12.61 28.40
C LYS A 2 -8.24 11.19 29.02
N TYR A 3 -7.30 10.31 28.65
CA TYR A 3 -7.31 8.90 29.08
C TYR A 3 -6.21 8.58 30.09
N MET A 4 -4.98 8.99 29.79
CA MET A 4 -3.88 8.97 30.75
C MET A 4 -3.67 10.41 31.23
N LYS A 5 -3.84 10.65 32.53
CA LYS A 5 -3.71 11.94 33.23
C LYS A 5 -2.23 12.38 33.30
N ILE A 6 -1.54 12.38 32.16
CA ILE A 6 -0.16 12.81 32.03
C ILE A 6 -0.18 14.30 31.64
N PRO A 7 0.51 15.17 32.40
CA PRO A 7 0.72 16.57 32.05
C PRO A 7 1.33 16.74 30.64
N GLU A 8 0.91 17.77 29.90
CA GLU A 8 1.31 17.98 28.49
C GLU A 8 2.79 18.32 28.37
N ASP A 9 3.31 19.08 29.32
CA ASP A 9 4.73 19.44 29.47
C ASP A 9 5.65 18.24 29.69
N ARG A 10 5.08 17.06 29.99
CA ARG A 10 5.80 15.79 30.06
C ARG A 10 5.71 14.95 28.79
N ILE A 11 5.06 15.45 27.75
CA ILE A 11 4.91 14.77 26.46
C ILE A 11 5.78 15.50 25.44
N THR A 12 6.67 14.76 24.79
CA THR A 12 7.48 15.29 23.70
C THR A 12 7.35 14.37 22.51
N VAL A 13 7.17 14.94 21.33
CA VAL A 13 7.15 14.18 20.07
C VAL A 13 8.59 13.98 19.62
N ILE A 14 8.98 12.72 19.46
CA ILE A 14 10.25 12.33 18.84
C ILE A 14 9.88 11.67 17.51
N TYR A 15 10.29 12.28 16.40
CA TYR A 15 10.01 11.74 15.06
C TYR A 15 10.99 10.62 14.73
N ASP A 16 10.49 9.56 14.10
CA ASP A 16 11.33 8.48 13.59
C ASP A 16 12.24 8.98 12.45
N GLY A 17 13.47 8.47 12.43
CA GLY A 17 14.41 8.67 11.33
C GLY A 17 14.36 7.55 10.29
N ILE A 18 14.98 7.81 9.15
CA ILE A 18 15.30 6.79 8.14
C ILE A 18 16.81 6.74 7.93
N ASP A 19 17.33 5.57 7.55
CA ASP A 19 18.72 5.42 7.15
C ASP A 19 18.96 6.13 5.81
N ARG A 20 19.81 7.16 5.79
CA ARG A 20 20.07 7.99 4.60
C ARG A 20 21.06 7.36 3.63
N GLU A 21 21.80 6.33 4.04
CA GLU A 21 22.65 5.56 3.14
C GLU A 21 21.81 4.60 2.28
N ILE A 22 20.73 4.07 2.87
CA ILE A 22 19.74 3.19 2.22
C ILE A 22 18.65 3.98 1.50
N TYR A 23 18.16 5.07 2.08
CA TYR A 23 17.05 5.87 1.53
C TYR A 23 17.56 7.22 1.07
N ARG A 24 18.00 7.27 -0.18
CA ARG A 24 18.43 8.47 -0.87
C ARG A 24 17.92 8.46 -2.30
N PRO A 25 17.88 9.62 -2.99
CA PRO A 25 17.65 9.62 -4.42
C PRO A 25 18.70 8.75 -5.12
N TYR A 26 18.21 7.80 -5.91
CA TYR A 26 19.04 6.97 -6.77
C TYR A 26 18.68 7.31 -8.21
N ASP A 27 19.66 7.35 -9.10
CA ASP A 27 19.41 7.31 -10.55
C ASP A 27 19.03 5.87 -10.92
N VAL A 28 17.81 5.47 -10.57
CA VAL A 28 17.31 4.11 -10.78
C VAL A 28 16.79 4.00 -12.20
N LYS A 29 17.57 3.37 -13.08
CA LYS A 29 17.07 2.90 -14.39
C LYS A 29 16.22 1.63 -14.29
N LEU A 30 16.22 0.98 -13.13
CA LEU A 30 15.48 -0.25 -12.87
C LEU A 30 13.98 0.04 -12.70
N ARG A 31 13.17 -0.47 -13.62
CA ARG A 31 11.72 -0.55 -13.45
C ARG A 31 11.35 -1.97 -13.06
N LEU A 32 10.48 -2.10 -12.05
CA LEU A 32 9.96 -3.42 -11.63
C LEU A 32 8.96 -3.98 -12.64
N LEU A 33 8.31 -3.10 -13.41
CA LEU A 33 7.39 -3.43 -14.49
C LEU A 33 7.67 -2.51 -15.68
N ASP A 34 7.56 -3.04 -16.89
CA ASP A 34 7.73 -2.25 -18.12
C ASP A 34 6.58 -1.25 -18.34
N LYS A 35 5.41 -1.55 -17.77
CA LYS A 35 4.21 -0.70 -17.81
C LYS A 35 4.23 0.33 -16.69
N PRO A 36 3.58 1.51 -16.85
CA PRO A 36 3.37 2.44 -15.75
C PRO A 36 2.68 1.73 -14.57
N TYR A 37 3.12 2.00 -13.34
CA TYR A 37 2.55 1.37 -12.17
C TYR A 37 2.46 2.29 -10.96
N ILE A 38 1.47 2.01 -10.11
CA ILE A 38 1.40 2.51 -8.75
C ILE A 38 2.01 1.44 -7.84
N LEU A 39 3.01 1.82 -7.04
CA LEU A 39 3.61 0.94 -6.04
C LEU A 39 2.87 1.11 -4.70
N TYR A 40 2.42 0.00 -4.14
CA TYR A 40 1.90 -0.05 -2.78
C TYR A 40 2.74 -1.04 -1.96
N VAL A 41 3.27 -0.61 -0.82
CA VAL A 41 4.07 -1.46 0.08
C VAL A 41 3.36 -1.61 1.42
N GLY A 42 2.90 -2.83 1.74
CA GLY A 42 2.24 -3.12 3.00
C GLY A 42 1.55 -4.48 3.03
N SER A 43 1.26 -4.96 4.24
CA SER A 43 0.45 -6.16 4.43
C SER A 43 -1.03 -5.94 4.07
N GLU A 44 -1.77 -7.04 3.89
CA GLU A 44 -3.21 -7.00 3.53
C GLU A 44 -4.12 -6.99 4.77
N ARG A 45 -3.58 -6.60 5.93
CA ARG A 45 -4.38 -6.47 7.15
C ARG A 45 -5.44 -5.37 6.97
N PRO A 46 -6.65 -5.51 7.56
CA PRO A 46 -7.75 -4.55 7.37
C PRO A 46 -7.38 -3.08 7.63
N ARG A 47 -6.55 -2.81 8.64
CA ARG A 47 -6.07 -1.45 8.99
C ARG A 47 -5.25 -0.76 7.88
N LYS A 48 -4.84 -1.50 6.86
CA LYS A 48 -4.09 -0.99 5.70
C LYS A 48 -5.01 -0.55 4.54
N ASN A 49 -6.31 -0.82 4.67
CA ASN A 49 -7.37 -0.34 3.79
C ASN A 49 -7.16 -0.58 2.27
N LEU A 50 -6.71 -1.78 1.90
CA LEU A 50 -6.57 -2.16 0.49
C LEU A 50 -7.89 -2.12 -0.29
N ARG A 51 -9.03 -2.25 0.42
CA ARG A 51 -10.35 -2.17 -0.19
C ARG A 51 -10.54 -0.88 -0.97
N SER A 52 -10.32 0.27 -0.33
CA SER A 52 -10.47 1.57 -0.97
C SER A 52 -9.42 1.79 -2.06
N LEU A 53 -8.21 1.26 -1.90
CA LEU A 53 -7.19 1.32 -2.95
C LEU A 53 -7.66 0.61 -4.22
N PHE A 54 -8.22 -0.59 -4.11
CA PHE A 54 -8.69 -1.35 -5.28
C PHE A 54 -9.88 -0.67 -5.95
N GLU A 55 -10.82 -0.11 -5.17
CA GLU A 55 -11.95 0.66 -5.69
C GLU A 55 -11.47 1.91 -6.47
N ALA A 56 -10.55 2.70 -5.90
CA ALA A 56 -9.98 3.86 -6.55
C ALA A 56 -9.16 3.49 -7.81
N PHE A 57 -8.38 2.42 -7.73
CA PHE A 57 -7.61 1.93 -8.87
C PHE A 57 -8.52 1.48 -10.02
N ALA A 58 -9.62 0.78 -9.73
CA ALA A 58 -10.60 0.39 -10.75
C ALA A 58 -11.23 1.59 -11.48
N MET A 59 -11.44 2.70 -10.78
CA MET A 59 -11.87 3.95 -11.42
C MET A 59 -10.79 4.51 -12.34
N LEU A 60 -9.55 4.59 -11.86
CA LEU A 60 -8.41 5.12 -12.60
C LEU A 60 -8.09 4.31 -13.87
N LYS A 61 -8.32 2.99 -13.84
CA LYS A 61 -8.12 2.10 -14.99
C LYS A 61 -8.92 2.49 -16.23
N LYS A 62 -10.05 3.20 -16.07
CA LYS A 62 -10.87 3.67 -17.19
C LYS A 62 -10.15 4.75 -18.02
N GLU A 63 -9.36 5.58 -17.36
CA GLU A 63 -8.59 6.66 -17.98
C GLU A 63 -7.17 6.20 -18.35
N PHE A 64 -6.60 5.27 -17.57
CA PHE A 64 -5.24 4.74 -17.75
C PHE A 64 -5.26 3.21 -17.98
N PRO A 65 -5.61 2.75 -19.19
CA PRO A 65 -5.80 1.33 -19.50
C PRO A 65 -4.51 0.49 -19.45
N ASP A 66 -3.33 1.12 -19.49
CA ASP A 66 -2.03 0.45 -19.32
C ASP A 66 -1.50 0.42 -17.89
N LEU A 67 -2.09 1.19 -16.97
CA LEU A 67 -1.62 1.32 -15.59
C LEU A 67 -1.75 -0.01 -14.82
N LYS A 68 -0.72 -0.37 -14.07
CA LYS A 68 -0.71 -1.53 -13.16
C LYS A 68 -0.68 -1.10 -11.69
N LEU A 69 -1.17 -1.95 -10.80
CA LEU A 69 -0.94 -1.81 -9.36
C LEU A 69 0.03 -2.90 -8.92
N LEU A 70 1.20 -2.51 -8.42
CA LEU A 70 2.18 -3.43 -7.85
C LEU A 70 2.05 -3.40 -6.32
N LYS A 71 1.48 -4.46 -5.76
CA LYS A 71 1.28 -4.63 -4.32
C LYS A 71 2.44 -5.47 -3.76
N VAL A 72 3.33 -4.85 -3.00
CA VAL A 72 4.42 -5.54 -2.31
C VAL A 72 4.09 -5.76 -0.83
N GLY A 73 4.40 -6.94 -0.32
CA GLY A 73 4.30 -7.29 1.11
C GLY A 73 3.38 -8.49 1.36
N PRO A 74 3.39 -9.04 2.58
CA PRO A 74 2.72 -10.30 2.87
C PRO A 74 1.19 -10.16 2.88
N ALA A 75 0.46 -11.28 2.75
CA ALA A 75 -0.98 -11.32 2.98
C ALA A 75 -1.35 -10.89 4.41
N GLY A 76 -0.46 -11.13 5.39
CA GLY A 76 -0.68 -10.82 6.80
C GLY A 76 -0.65 -12.09 7.63
N ARG A 77 -1.37 -12.11 8.76
CA ARG A 77 -1.36 -13.26 9.68
C ARG A 77 -2.27 -14.40 9.22
N TYR A 78 -3.26 -14.11 8.39
CA TYR A 78 -4.28 -15.06 7.95
C TYR A 78 -4.38 -15.04 6.43
N ASP A 79 -4.42 -16.23 5.83
CA ASP A 79 -4.58 -16.40 4.37
C ASP A 79 -5.87 -15.80 3.83
N GLU A 80 -6.87 -15.61 4.70
CA GLU A 80 -8.14 -15.00 4.36
C GLU A 80 -7.98 -13.59 3.81
N TYR A 81 -6.96 -12.84 4.25
CA TYR A 81 -6.72 -11.49 3.73
C TYR A 81 -6.40 -11.51 2.24
N ARG A 82 -5.54 -12.44 1.78
CA ARG A 82 -5.27 -12.62 0.34
C ARG A 82 -6.52 -13.06 -0.41
N ARG A 83 -7.27 -14.02 0.14
CA ARG A 83 -8.53 -14.48 -0.48
C ARG A 83 -9.53 -13.34 -0.65
N ASN A 84 -9.66 -12.47 0.35
CA ASN A 84 -10.57 -11.32 0.32
C ASN A 84 -10.11 -10.26 -0.69
N SER A 85 -8.80 -9.97 -0.75
CA SER A 85 -8.20 -9.12 -1.78
C SER A 85 -8.49 -9.66 -3.19
N GLU A 86 -8.24 -10.95 -3.44
CA GLU A 86 -8.48 -11.56 -4.75
C GLU A 86 -9.95 -11.58 -5.16
N LYS A 87 -10.86 -11.86 -4.22
CA LYS A 87 -12.31 -11.78 -4.46
C LYS A 87 -12.71 -10.37 -4.89
N GLN A 88 -12.24 -9.35 -4.17
CA GLN A 88 -12.57 -7.96 -4.49
C GLN A 88 -12.00 -7.52 -5.85
N LEU A 89 -10.75 -7.89 -6.14
CA LEU A 89 -10.13 -7.60 -7.43
C LEU A 89 -10.86 -8.25 -8.60
N THR A 90 -11.39 -9.47 -8.38
CA THR A 90 -12.20 -10.19 -9.36
C THR A 90 -13.54 -9.48 -9.56
N SER A 91 -14.24 -9.10 -8.47
CA SER A 91 -15.53 -8.39 -8.58
C SER A 91 -15.41 -7.01 -9.24
N LEU A 92 -14.24 -6.37 -9.13
CA LEU A 92 -13.93 -5.10 -9.80
C LEU A 92 -13.42 -5.29 -11.25
N GLY A 93 -13.19 -6.53 -11.71
CA GLY A 93 -12.72 -6.81 -13.07
C GLY A 93 -11.25 -6.43 -13.33
N ILE A 94 -10.46 -6.16 -12.29
CA ILE A 94 -9.09 -5.64 -12.36
C ILE A 94 -8.01 -6.61 -11.88
N LYS A 95 -8.36 -7.87 -11.57
CA LYS A 95 -7.39 -8.87 -11.05
C LYS A 95 -6.14 -9.02 -11.92
N LYS A 96 -6.28 -8.98 -13.25
CA LYS A 96 -5.15 -9.06 -14.21
C LYS A 96 -4.26 -7.82 -14.24
N ASP A 97 -4.69 -6.74 -13.59
CA ASP A 97 -4.00 -5.46 -13.55
C ASP A 97 -3.28 -5.21 -12.23
N VAL A 98 -3.36 -6.16 -11.30
CA VAL A 98 -2.68 -6.12 -10.01
C VAL A 98 -1.67 -7.25 -9.90
N ALA A 99 -0.42 -6.91 -9.61
CA ALA A 99 0.65 -7.85 -9.31
C ALA A 99 0.93 -7.86 -7.80
N PHE A 100 1.27 -9.03 -7.24
CA PHE A 100 1.57 -9.25 -5.82
C PHE A 100 3.02 -9.66 -5.60
#